data_AF-A0A5C7JH05-F1
#
_entry.id   AF-A0A5C7JH05-F1
#
_cell.length_a   1.000
_cell.length_b   1.000
_cell.length_c   1.000
_cell.angle_alpha   90.00
_cell.angle_beta   90.00
_cell.angle_gamma   90.00
#
_symmetry.space_group_name_H-M   'P 1'
#
loop_
_entity.id
_entity.type
_entity.pdbx_description
1 polymer ?
#
loop_
_entity_poly.entity_id
_entity_poly.type
_entity_poly.pdbx_seq_one_letter_code
_entity_poly.pdbx_strand_id
1 'polypeptide(L)'
;MNTYLLFIYGTFENHEEIDFFCMDVLSDSEVIKSLKYVIENGENIIVIFETDVDYLELSTELYKLMNNETVVYYFLFNRDTLITAHIPERLKDFIFKPSTESNDDYIEIKTEPVPEKSKVDLNLDYVLDKIEKSGLESLN
;
A
#
# COMPACT_ATOMS: atom_id res chain seq x y z
N MET A 1 -11.42 3.51 -20.64
CA MET A 1 -10.56 3.19 -19.50
C MET A 1 -11.18 3.64 -18.20
N ASN A 2 -11.56 2.66 -17.39
CA ASN A 2 -11.93 2.84 -15.99
C ASN A 2 -10.71 2.49 -15.14
N THR A 3 -10.45 3.25 -14.08
CA THR A 3 -9.39 2.94 -13.10
C THR A 3 -10.00 2.26 -11.88
N TYR A 4 -9.40 1.16 -11.46
CA TYR A 4 -9.82 0.41 -10.27
C TYR A 4 -8.70 0.34 -9.24
N LEU A 5 -9.10 0.28 -7.98
CA LEU A 5 -8.25 -0.08 -6.85
C LEU A 5 -8.65 -1.48 -6.39
N LEU A 6 -7.69 -2.39 -6.39
CA LEU A 6 -7.83 -3.75 -5.92
C LEU A 6 -7.03 -3.90 -4.64
N PHE A 7 -7.73 -3.99 -3.51
CA PHE A 7 -7.13 -4.32 -2.23
C PHE A 7 -7.02 -5.84 -2.11
N ILE A 8 -5.84 -6.35 -1.81
CA ILE A 8 -5.54 -7.77 -1.69
C ILE A 8 -4.98 -8.01 -0.30
N TYR A 9 -5.64 -8.91 0.42
CA TYR A 9 -5.11 -9.49 1.64
C TYR A 9 -4.65 -10.91 1.32
N GLY A 10 -3.36 -11.15 1.47
CA GLY A 10 -2.73 -12.44 1.18
C GLY A 10 -1.80 -12.90 2.29
N THR A 11 -1.33 -14.13 2.16
CA THR A 11 -0.28 -14.74 2.99
C THR A 11 0.99 -14.88 2.17
N PHE A 12 1.45 -13.77 1.59
CA PHE A 12 2.74 -13.73 0.91
C PHE A 12 3.86 -13.95 1.94
N GLU A 13 4.96 -14.58 1.56
CA GLU A 13 6.07 -14.88 2.47
C GLU A 13 7.10 -13.74 2.52
N ASN A 14 7.20 -12.97 1.43
CA ASN A 14 8.14 -11.88 1.29
C ASN A 14 7.77 -10.94 0.12
N HIS A 15 8.55 -9.86 -0.02
CA HIS A 15 8.39 -8.89 -1.11
C HIS A 15 8.65 -9.46 -2.51
N GLU A 16 9.53 -10.47 -2.67
CA GLU A 16 9.79 -11.06 -3.99
C GLU A 16 8.55 -11.80 -4.52
N GLU A 17 7.78 -12.44 -3.63
CA GLU A 17 6.54 -13.09 -3.99
C GLU A 17 5.44 -12.09 -4.37
N ILE A 18 5.37 -10.97 -3.64
CA ILE A 18 4.47 -9.85 -3.97
C ILE A 18 4.80 -9.28 -5.34
N ASP A 19 6.08 -9.03 -5.61
CA ASP A 19 6.56 -8.48 -6.87
C ASP A 19 6.25 -9.45 -8.02
N PHE A 20 6.52 -10.74 -7.86
CA PHE A 20 6.16 -11.76 -8.85
C PHE A 20 4.65 -11.80 -9.11
N PHE A 21 3.84 -11.76 -8.05
CA PHE A 21 2.40 -11.75 -8.19
C PHE A 21 1.90 -10.51 -8.96
N CYS A 22 2.42 -9.32 -8.64
CA CYS A 22 1.98 -8.09 -9.30
C CYS A 22 2.53 -7.92 -10.72
N MET A 23 3.81 -8.21 -10.93
CA MET A 23 4.51 -7.95 -12.19
C MET A 23 4.35 -9.08 -13.18
N ASP A 24 4.39 -10.34 -12.75
CA ASP A 24 4.28 -11.48 -13.67
C ASP A 24 2.84 -11.97 -13.77
N VAL A 25 2.16 -12.23 -12.64
CA VAL A 25 0.83 -12.85 -12.68
C VAL A 25 -0.26 -11.86 -13.11
N LEU A 26 -0.30 -10.66 -12.52
CA LEU A 26 -1.33 -9.68 -12.85
C LEU A 26 -1.07 -8.96 -14.17
N SER A 27 0.19 -8.65 -14.50
CA SER A 27 0.48 -7.94 -15.75
C SER A 27 0.41 -8.82 -17.00
N ASP A 28 0.48 -10.15 -16.86
CA ASP A 28 0.21 -11.09 -17.97
C ASP A 28 -1.28 -11.10 -18.39
N SER A 29 -2.17 -10.53 -17.58
CA SER A 29 -3.59 -10.49 -17.91
C SER A 29 -3.89 -9.45 -18.99
N GLU A 30 -4.45 -9.90 -20.12
CA GLU A 30 -4.80 -9.02 -21.25
C GLU A 30 -5.83 -7.93 -20.90
N VAL A 31 -6.59 -8.11 -19.81
CA VAL A 31 -7.60 -7.13 -19.37
C VAL A 31 -6.98 -5.98 -18.57
N ILE A 32 -5.75 -6.12 -18.08
CA ILE A 32 -5.02 -5.14 -17.26
C ILE A 32 -4.04 -4.38 -18.15
N LYS A 33 -4.26 -3.08 -18.38
CA LYS A 33 -3.48 -2.28 -19.36
C LYS A 33 -2.39 -1.39 -18.75
N SER A 34 -2.48 -1.12 -17.47
CA SER A 34 -1.45 -0.42 -16.70
C SER A 34 -1.58 -0.88 -15.26
N LEU A 35 -0.48 -1.31 -14.64
CA LEU A 35 -0.51 -1.80 -13.27
C LEU A 35 0.48 -0.99 -12.42
N LYS A 36 -0.02 -0.49 -11.30
CA LYS A 36 0.77 0.09 -10.21
C LYS A 36 0.39 -0.62 -8.93
N TYR A 37 1.30 -0.74 -7.98
CA TYR A 37 0.95 -1.35 -6.70
C TYR A 37 1.64 -0.69 -5.52
N VAL A 38 1.00 -0.83 -4.37
CA VAL A 38 1.45 -0.32 -3.09
C VAL A 38 1.51 -1.49 -2.13
N ILE A 39 2.66 -1.63 -1.46
CA ILE A 39 2.83 -2.62 -0.39
C ILE A 39 2.65 -1.88 0.94
N GLU A 40 1.66 -2.30 1.73
CA GLU A 40 1.46 -1.83 3.10
C GLU A 40 2.08 -2.81 4.12
N ASN A 41 2.27 -2.33 5.35
CA ASN A 41 2.79 -3.15 6.45
C ASN A 41 1.92 -4.40 6.69
N GLY A 42 2.56 -5.57 6.71
CA GLY A 42 1.89 -6.86 6.80
C GLY A 42 1.45 -7.45 5.46
N GLU A 43 2.11 -7.04 4.36
CA GLU A 43 2.00 -7.67 3.03
C GLU A 43 0.62 -7.52 2.37
N ASN A 44 -0.16 -6.55 2.83
CA ASN A 44 -1.37 -6.12 2.15
C ASN A 44 -0.98 -5.31 0.92
N ILE A 45 -1.66 -5.57 -0.20
CA ILE A 45 -1.34 -4.94 -1.48
C ILE A 45 -2.53 -4.11 -1.94
N ILE A 46 -2.28 -2.88 -2.37
CA ILE A 46 -3.24 -2.10 -3.15
C ILE A 46 -2.72 -2.04 -4.58
N VAL A 47 -3.40 -2.72 -5.49
CA VAL A 47 -3.11 -2.68 -6.93
C VAL A 47 -4.01 -1.63 -7.57
N ILE A 48 -3.43 -0.70 -8.31
CA ILE A 48 -4.14 0.31 -9.09
C ILE A 48 -3.94 -0.05 -10.55
N PHE A 49 -5.04 -0.26 -11.28
CA PHE A 49 -4.94 -0.59 -12.68
C PHE A 49 -6.05 0.00 -13.52
N GLU A 50 -5.81 0.04 -14.83
CA GLU A 50 -6.76 0.51 -15.83
C GLU A 50 -7.21 -0.63 -16.73
N THR A 51 -8.48 -0.60 -17.11
CA THR A 51 -9.07 -1.57 -18.02
C THR A 51 -10.13 -0.93 -18.91
N ASP A 52 -10.33 -1.54 -20.08
CA ASP A 52 -11.39 -1.19 -21.04
C ASP A 52 -12.52 -2.21 -21.09
N VAL A 53 -12.41 -3.33 -20.37
CA VAL A 53 -13.46 -4.35 -20.35
C VAL A 53 -14.58 -3.96 -19.39
N ASP A 54 -15.72 -4.62 -19.53
CA ASP A 54 -16.85 -4.42 -18.64
C ASP A 54 -16.65 -5.09 -17.27
N TYR A 55 -17.53 -4.77 -16.32
CA TYR A 55 -17.47 -5.29 -14.96
C TYR A 55 -17.55 -6.83 -14.90
N LEU A 56 -18.33 -7.46 -15.79
CA LEU A 56 -18.56 -8.90 -15.73
C LEU A 56 -17.32 -9.67 -16.21
N GLU A 57 -16.74 -9.21 -17.31
CA GLU A 57 -15.49 -9.75 -17.84
C GLU A 57 -14.35 -9.55 -16.84
N LEU A 58 -14.21 -8.33 -16.30
CA LEU A 58 -13.21 -8.02 -15.28
C LEU A 58 -13.37 -8.90 -14.04
N SER A 59 -14.58 -9.03 -13.50
CA SER A 59 -14.85 -9.82 -12.30
C SER A 59 -14.53 -11.31 -12.52
N THR A 60 -14.80 -11.83 -13.72
CA THR A 60 -14.52 -13.23 -14.04
C THR A 60 -13.01 -13.46 -14.13
N GLU A 61 -12.28 -12.54 -14.74
CA GLU A 61 -10.84 -12.66 -14.89
C GLU A 61 -10.10 -12.51 -13.56
N LEU A 62 -10.46 -11.50 -12.77
CA LEU A 62 -9.90 -11.33 -11.43
C LEU A 62 -10.16 -12.54 -10.54
N TYR A 63 -11.35 -13.15 -10.60
CA TYR A 63 -11.61 -14.36 -9.82
C TYR A 63 -10.64 -15.50 -10.16
N LYS A 64 -10.28 -15.69 -11.44
CA LYS A 64 -9.28 -16.71 -11.82
C LYS A 64 -7.90 -16.39 -11.27
N LEU A 65 -7.46 -15.14 -11.40
CA LEU A 65 -6.13 -14.70 -10.95
C LEU A 65 -5.99 -14.78 -9.42
N MET A 66 -7.05 -14.40 -8.70
CA MET A 66 -7.09 -14.37 -7.24
C MET A 66 -7.38 -15.73 -6.60
N ASN A 67 -7.90 -16.71 -7.34
CA ASN A 67 -8.19 -18.05 -6.81
C ASN A 67 -6.91 -18.91 -6.78
N ASN A 68 -5.95 -18.49 -5.97
CA ASN A 68 -4.67 -19.14 -5.72
C ASN A 68 -4.47 -19.36 -4.21
N GLU A 69 -3.35 -19.96 -3.81
CA GLU A 69 -3.09 -20.31 -2.41
C GLU A 69 -2.66 -19.11 -1.55
N THR A 70 -2.22 -18.01 -2.17
CA THR A 70 -1.60 -16.86 -1.49
C THR A 70 -2.63 -15.77 -1.19
N VAL A 71 -3.68 -15.62 -2.00
CA VAL A 71 -4.73 -14.61 -1.80
C VAL A 71 -5.83 -15.18 -0.93
N VAL A 72 -6.08 -14.56 0.24
CA VAL A 72 -7.15 -14.98 1.15
C VAL A 72 -8.47 -14.29 0.78
N TYR A 73 -8.43 -12.98 0.55
CA TYR A 73 -9.57 -12.20 0.08
C TYR A 73 -9.12 -10.90 -0.61
N TYR A 74 -10.01 -10.35 -1.44
CA TYR A 74 -9.76 -9.09 -2.14
C TYR A 74 -11.03 -8.25 -2.27
N PHE A 75 -10.85 -6.94 -2.44
CA PHE A 75 -11.93 -5.99 -2.72
C PHE A 75 -11.57 -5.14 -3.94
N LEU A 76 -12.55 -4.95 -4.82
CA LEU A 76 -12.41 -4.10 -5.99
C LEU A 76 -13.25 -2.83 -5.83
N PHE A 77 -12.62 -1.68 -6.00
CA PHE A 77 -13.25 -0.37 -5.95
C PHE A 77 -13.04 0.36 -7.26
N ASN A 78 -14.10 0.94 -7.82
CA ASN A 78 -13.95 1.88 -8.92
C ASN A 78 -13.45 3.22 -8.33
N ARG A 79 -12.30 3.70 -8.82
CA ARG A 79 -11.64 4.91 -8.33
C ARG A 79 -12.59 6.12 -8.33
N ASP A 80 -13.37 6.27 -9.38
CA ASP A 80 -14.21 7.45 -9.59
C ASP A 80 -15.46 7.43 -8.71
N THR A 81 -15.76 6.29 -8.08
CA THR A 81 -16.89 6.12 -7.14
C THR A 81 -16.48 6.20 -5.67
N LEU A 82 -15.18 6.37 -5.38
CA LEU A 82 -14.68 6.53 -4.01
C LEU A 82 -15.16 7.86 -3.41
N ILE A 83 -15.85 7.79 -2.27
CA ILE A 83 -16.44 8.96 -1.61
C ILE A 83 -15.40 9.72 -0.78
N THR A 84 -14.51 9.00 -0.07
CA THR A 84 -13.46 9.61 0.75
C THR A 84 -12.27 8.65 0.90
N ALA A 85 -11.07 9.21 1.01
CA ALA A 85 -9.85 8.49 1.33
C ALA A 85 -8.93 9.39 2.18
N HIS A 86 -8.68 8.98 3.43
CA HIS A 86 -7.77 9.67 4.35
C HIS A 86 -6.44 8.93 4.39
N ILE A 87 -5.56 9.29 3.48
CA ILE A 87 -4.28 8.61 3.24
C ILE A 87 -3.13 9.62 3.18
N PRO A 88 -1.86 9.19 3.40
CA PRO A 88 -0.70 10.06 3.27
C PRO A 88 -0.61 10.73 1.89
N GLU A 89 -0.08 11.95 1.82
CA GLU A 89 -0.01 12.73 0.58
C GLU A 89 0.72 11.97 -0.54
N ARG A 90 1.81 11.27 -0.22
CA ARG A 90 2.53 10.42 -1.18
C ARG A 90 1.66 9.32 -1.79
N LEU A 91 0.85 8.64 -0.97
CA LEU A 91 -0.07 7.60 -1.44
C LEU A 91 -1.23 8.20 -2.25
N LYS A 92 -1.74 9.35 -1.80
CA LYS A 92 -2.78 10.08 -2.51
C LYS A 92 -2.32 10.48 -3.90
N ASP A 93 -1.12 11.04 -3.98
CA ASP A 93 -0.53 11.44 -5.25
C ASP A 93 -0.32 10.24 -6.16
N PHE A 94 0.17 9.12 -5.61
CA PHE A 94 0.39 7.89 -6.37
C PHE A 94 -0.91 7.29 -6.96
N ILE A 95 -2.00 7.30 -6.20
CA ILE A 95 -3.30 6.75 -6.61
C ILE A 95 -4.06 7.69 -7.58
N PHE A 96 -4.02 9.00 -7.32
CA PHE A 96 -4.94 9.95 -7.94
C PHE A 96 -4.30 10.89 -8.97
N LYS A 97 -2.97 11.05 -8.99
CA LYS A 97 -2.33 11.83 -10.06
C LYS A 97 -2.22 11.00 -11.34
N PRO A 98 -2.38 11.64 -12.52
CA PRO A 98 -2.25 10.96 -13.80
C PRO A 98 -0.83 10.41 -14.00
N SER A 99 -0.74 9.23 -14.62
CA SER A 99 0.48 8.42 -14.78
C SER A 99 1.60 9.11 -15.58
N THR A 100 1.35 10.25 -16.19
CA THR A 100 2.33 11.06 -16.93
C THR A 100 3.33 11.80 -16.03
N GLU A 101 3.08 11.92 -14.73
CA GLU A 101 3.93 12.67 -13.79
C GLU A 101 4.84 11.78 -12.91
N SER A 102 4.61 10.47 -12.87
CA SER A 102 5.31 9.53 -11.99
C SER A 102 5.92 8.37 -12.80
N ASN A 103 7.24 8.22 -12.79
CA ASN A 103 7.93 7.08 -13.42
C ASN A 103 7.98 5.83 -12.54
N ASP A 104 7.33 5.84 -11.37
CA ASP A 104 7.38 4.74 -10.41
C ASP A 104 6.20 3.79 -10.65
N ASP A 105 6.51 2.52 -10.90
CA ASP A 105 5.52 1.43 -11.07
C ASP A 105 5.03 0.88 -9.72
N TYR A 106 5.76 1.14 -8.62
CA TYR A 106 5.36 0.76 -7.27
C TYR A 106 5.87 1.71 -6.19
N ILE A 107 5.22 1.69 -5.02
CA ILE A 107 5.75 2.31 -3.79
C ILE A 107 5.55 1.39 -2.59
N GLU A 108 6.58 1.29 -1.73
CA GLU A 108 6.46 0.63 -0.42
C GLU A 108 6.10 1.68 0.64
N ILE A 109 5.04 1.41 1.41
CA ILE A 109 4.62 2.28 2.51
C ILE A 109 4.75 1.52 3.83
N LYS A 110 5.80 1.90 4.58
CA LYS A 110 5.94 1.53 5.98
C LYS A 110 5.07 2.46 6.83
N THR A 111 3.79 2.13 6.96
CA THR A 111 2.94 2.81 7.95
C THR A 111 3.26 2.28 9.33
N GLU A 112 4.19 2.92 10.04
CA GLU A 112 4.20 2.80 11.50
C GLU A 112 2.77 3.14 11.98
N PRO A 113 2.13 2.32 12.82
CA PRO A 113 0.84 2.67 13.39
C PRO A 113 1.00 4.06 13.97
N VAL A 114 0.15 5.01 13.54
CA VAL A 114 0.21 6.40 14.00
C VAL A 114 0.42 6.35 15.51
N PRO A 115 1.59 6.80 16.03
CA PRO A 115 1.84 6.67 17.44
C PRO A 115 0.71 7.41 18.11
N GLU A 116 -0.05 6.72 18.98
CA GLU A 116 -0.90 7.37 19.95
C GLU A 116 -0.07 8.52 20.52
N LYS A 117 -0.51 9.75 20.24
CA LYS A 117 0.16 11.01 20.53
C LYS A 117 1.20 10.86 21.65
N SER A 118 2.47 11.09 21.34
CA SER A 118 3.52 11.35 22.32
C SER A 118 3.61 10.32 23.47
N LYS A 119 4.05 9.09 23.21
CA LYS A 119 4.77 8.36 24.26
C LYS A 119 6.18 8.95 24.32
N VAL A 120 6.34 9.98 25.15
CA VAL A 120 7.66 10.27 25.73
C VAL A 120 8.14 8.94 26.31
N ASP A 121 9.27 8.44 25.83
CA ASP A 121 9.86 7.23 26.37
C ASP A 121 10.24 7.53 27.84
N LEU A 122 9.38 7.13 28.77
CA LEU A 122 9.58 7.30 30.21
C LEU A 122 10.41 6.15 30.79
N ASN A 123 11.16 5.43 29.94
CA ASN A 123 12.20 4.54 30.43
C ASN A 123 13.17 5.35 31.31
N LEU A 124 13.44 4.81 32.50
CA LEU A 124 14.31 5.43 33.49
C LEU A 124 15.67 5.78 32.88
N ASP A 125 16.20 4.92 32.01
CA ASP A 125 17.49 5.16 31.35
C ASP A 125 17.45 6.40 30.44
N TYR A 126 16.40 6.54 29.62
CA TYR A 126 16.22 7.71 28.74
C TYR A 126 16.00 9.00 29.54
N VAL A 127 15.24 8.93 30.65
CA VAL A 127 14.98 10.07 31.53
C VAL A 127 16.25 10.51 32.24
N LEU A 128 17.05 9.56 32.76
CA LEU A 128 18.32 9.85 33.42
C LEU A 128 19.34 10.45 32.45
N ASP A 129 19.46 9.89 31.25
CA ASP A 129 20.40 10.34 30.21
C ASP A 129 20.06 11.76 29.71
N LYS A 130 18.75 12.11 29.66
CA LYS A 130 18.30 13.47 29.34
C LYS A 130 18.53 14.46 30.49
N ILE A 131 18.35 14.03 31.75
CA ILE A 131 18.66 14.86 32.92
C ILE A 131 20.17 15.10 33.01
N GLU A 132 21.01 14.13 32.68
CA GLU A 132 22.46 14.30 32.65
C GLU A 132 22.89 15.29 31.54
N LYS A 133 22.29 15.17 30.35
CA LYS A 133 22.61 16.03 29.19
C LYS A 133 22.01 17.43 29.25
N SER A 134 20.92 17.63 29.98
CA SER A 134 20.13 18.88 29.93
C SER A 134 19.75 19.43 31.31
N GLY A 135 20.22 18.80 32.38
CA GLY A 135 19.95 19.20 33.76
C GLY A 135 20.79 20.38 34.20
N LEU A 136 20.49 20.88 35.39
CA LEU A 136 21.19 22.02 35.98
C LEU A 136 22.69 21.75 36.22
N GLU A 137 23.10 20.48 36.29
CA GLU A 137 24.50 20.08 36.41
C GLU A 137 25.29 20.25 35.10
N SER A 138 24.62 20.29 33.94
CA SER A 138 25.24 20.53 32.62
C SER A 138 25.63 22.00 32.40
N LEU A 139 25.27 22.89 33.33
CA LEU A 139 25.49 24.35 33.27
C LEU A 139 26.70 24.82 34.11
N ASN A 140 27.46 23.89 34.71
CA ASN A 140 28.69 24.18 35.47
C ASN A 140 29.94 23.62 34.81
#